data_AF-A0A538TBH7-F1
#
_entry.id   AF-A0A538TBH7-F1
#
_cell.length_a   1.000
_cell.length_b   1.000
_cell.length_c   1.000
_cell.angle_alpha   90.00
_cell.angle_beta   90.00
_cell.angle_gamma   90.00
#
_symmetry.space_group_name_H-M   'P 1'
#
loop_
_entity.id
_entity.type
_entity.pdbx_description
1 polymer ?
#
loop_
_entity_poly.entity_id
_entity_poly.type
_entity_poly.pdbx_seq_one_letter_code
_entity_poly.pdbx_strand_id
1 'polypeptide(L)' 'MEAVASRVSQALLAAAESLYAAAWEARRRAYARGWRRPRSVPARVVSVGNLSVGGAGKTTLTLHLARAARARGIRAAVVA' A
#
# COMPACT_ATOMS: atom_id res chain seq x y z
N MET A 1 28.22 22.71 13.59
CA MET A 1 28.01 21.33 14.07
C MET A 1 26.64 20.79 13.63
N GLU A 2 25.57 21.55 13.82
CA GLU A 2 24.19 21.21 13.41
C GLU A 2 24.01 20.90 11.91
N ALA A 3 24.64 21.70 11.04
CA ALA A 3 24.59 21.51 9.58
C ALA A 3 25.29 20.22 9.09
N VAL A 4 26.30 19.73 9.82
CA VAL A 4 27.00 18.48 9.49
C VAL A 4 26.13 17.28 9.88
N ALA A 5 25.52 17.32 11.08
CA ALA A 5 24.61 16.28 11.53
C ALA A 5 23.41 16.11 10.57
N SER A 6 22.80 17.21 10.11
CA SER A 6 21.69 17.18 9.15
C SER A 6 22.07 16.51 7.81
N ARG A 7 23.25 16.82 7.27
CA ARG A 7 23.74 16.22 6.00
C ARG A 7 23.99 14.73 6.12
N VAL A 8 24.55 14.27 7.26
CA VAL A 8 24.75 12.84 7.52
C VAL A 8 23.41 12.11 7.61
N SER A 9 22.44 12.65 8.35
CA SER A 9 21.09 12.08 8.42
C SER A 9 20.41 12.01 7.05
N GLN A 10 20.51 13.05 6.22
CA GLN A 10 19.97 13.04 4.86
C GLN A 10 20.64 11.98 3.98
N ALA A 11 21.96 11.83 4.05
CA ALA A 11 22.67 10.81 3.30
C ALA A 11 22.26 9.38 3.70
N LEU A 12 22.09 9.14 5.00
CA LEU A 12 21.62 7.85 5.51
C LEU A 12 20.18 7.56 5.07
N LEU A 13 19.29 8.55 5.14
CA LEU A 13 17.91 8.42 4.67
C LEU A 13 17.84 8.17 3.17
N ALA A 14 18.64 8.86 2.36
CA ALA A 14 18.70 8.65 0.91
C ALA A 14 19.21 7.25 0.55
N ALA A 15 20.22 6.76 1.27
CA ALA A 15 20.70 5.39 1.11
C ALA A 15 19.61 4.37 1.46
N ALA A 16 18.92 4.55 2.58
CA ALA A 16 17.81 3.69 3.00
C ALA A 16 16.63 3.74 2.01
N GLU A 17 16.29 4.92 1.49
CA GLU A 17 15.24 5.10 0.48
C GLU A 17 15.58 4.34 -0.80
N SER A 18 16.80 4.48 -1.31
CA SER A 18 17.23 3.80 -2.53
C SER A 18 17.14 2.27 -2.41
N LEU A 19 17.54 1.73 -1.26
CA LEU A 19 17.45 0.30 -0.96
C LEU A 19 15.99 -0.15 -0.87
N TYR A 20 15.14 0.61 -0.19
CA TYR A 20 13.71 0.33 -0.10
C TYR A 20 13.03 0.36 -1.48
N ALA A 21 13.33 1.38 -2.30
CA ALA A 21 12.79 1.54 -3.64
C ALA A 21 13.19 0.38 -4.56
N ALA A 22 14.46 -0.04 -4.52
CA ALA A 22 14.95 -1.19 -5.27
C ALA A 22 14.23 -2.49 -4.87
N ALA A 23 14.05 -2.72 -3.56
CA ALA A 23 13.34 -3.88 -3.05
C ALA A 23 11.85 -3.88 -3.45
N TRP A 24 11.17 -2.74 -3.35
CA TRP A 24 9.79 -2.58 -3.76
C TRP A 24 9.61 -2.82 -5.27
N GLU A 25 10.49 -2.27 -6.10
CA GLU A 25 10.50 -2.47 -7.55
C GLU A 25 10.72 -3.94 -7.91
N ALA A 26 11.70 -4.60 -7.28
CA ALA A 26 11.96 -6.03 -7.48
C ALA A 26 10.73 -6.88 -7.12
N ARG A 27 10.07 -6.57 -6.00
CA ARG A 27 8.81 -7.23 -5.61
C ARG A 27 7.72 -7.02 -6.65
N ARG A 28 7.50 -5.77 -7.11
CA ARG A 28 6.48 -5.44 -8.11
C ARG A 28 6.71 -6.21 -9.41
N ARG A 29 7.95 -6.25 -9.89
CA ARG A 29 8.35 -7.00 -11.09
C ARG A 29 8.16 -8.50 -10.93
N ALA A 30 8.41 -9.06 -9.75
CA ALA A 30 8.17 -10.48 -9.48
C ALA A 30 6.69 -10.85 -9.61
N TYR A 31 5.76 -9.99 -9.18
CA TYR A 31 4.32 -10.19 -9.42
C TYR A 31 3.95 -9.99 -10.89
N ALA A 32 4.44 -8.92 -11.53
CA ALA A 32 4.14 -8.63 -12.93
C ALA A 32 4.60 -9.74 -13.89
N ARG A 33 5.74 -10.39 -13.59
CA ARG A 33 6.27 -11.53 -14.35
C ARG A 33 5.66 -12.87 -13.98
N GLY A 34 4.74 -12.91 -13.01
CA GLY A 34 4.10 -14.15 -12.54
C GLY A 34 4.99 -15.05 -11.67
N TRP A 35 6.18 -14.60 -11.27
CA TRP A 35 7.04 -15.32 -10.33
C TRP A 35 6.41 -15.42 -8.94
N ARG A 36 5.55 -14.46 -8.58
CA ARG A 36 4.67 -14.53 -7.40
C ARG A 36 3.22 -14.53 -7.85
N ARG A 37 2.47 -15.53 -7.41
CA ARG A 37 1.04 -15.68 -7.75
C ARG A 37 0.14 -15.06 -6.67
N PRO A 38 -0.83 -14.21 -7.03
CA PRO A 38 -1.88 -13.80 -6.12
C PRO A 38 -2.73 -15.00 -5.66
N ARG A 39 -3.28 -14.92 -4.44
CA ARG A 39 -4.29 -15.90 -3.99
C ARG A 39 -5.65 -15.45 -4.51
N SER A 40 -6.41 -16.38 -5.09
CA SER A 40 -7.80 -16.16 -5.46
C SER A 40 -8.73 -16.55 -4.31
N VAL A 41 -9.88 -15.91 -4.26
CA VAL A 41 -10.99 -16.24 -3.36
C VAL A 41 -12.28 -16.31 -4.19
N PRO A 42 -13.28 -17.12 -3.79
CA PRO A 42 -14.55 -17.26 -4.51
C PRO A 42 -15.50 -16.06 -4.26
N ALA A 43 -14.98 -14.83 -4.32
CA ALA A 43 -15.71 -13.61 -4.10
C ALA A 43 -15.14 -12.45 -4.93
N ARG A 44 -15.94 -11.42 -5.18
CA ARG A 44 -15.45 -10.16 -5.78
C ARG A 44 -14.64 -9.40 -4.74
N VAL A 45 -13.42 -9.01 -5.10
CA VAL A 45 -12.49 -8.31 -4.20
C VAL A 45 -12.23 -6.90 -4.73
N VAL A 46 -12.36 -5.90 -3.86
CA VAL A 46 -11.99 -4.51 -4.14
C VAL A 46 -10.87 -4.13 -3.16
N SER A 47 -9.72 -3.72 -3.68
CA SER A 47 -8.60 -3.25 -2.87
C SER A 47 -8.66 -1.72 -2.73
N VAL A 48 -8.60 -1.23 -1.49
CA VAL A 48 -8.56 0.21 -1.20
C VAL A 48 -7.22 0.52 -0.54
N GLY A 49 -6.35 1.23 -1.26
CA GLY A 49 -4.97 1.52 -0.88
C GLY A 49 -4.57 2.98 -1.12
N ASN A 50 -3.36 3.34 -0.70
CA ASN A 50 -2.74 4.63 -0.95
C ASN A 50 -1.22 4.44 -1.07
N LEU A 51 -0.55 5.34 -1.78
CA LEU A 51 0.90 5.32 -1.96
C LEU A 51 1.66 5.96 -0.79
N SER A 52 1.01 6.89 -0.07
CA SER A 52 1.62 7.61 1.06
C SER A 52 1.32 6.95 2.40
N VAL A 53 2.31 7.01 3.28
CA VAL A 53 2.15 6.71 4.71
C VAL A 53 1.39 7.84 5.41
N GLY A 54 0.57 7.49 6.41
CA GLY A 54 -0.30 8.44 7.11
C GLY A 54 -1.80 8.30 6.80
N GLY A 55 -2.57 9.27 7.29
CA GLY A 55 -4.03 9.30 7.21
C GLY A 55 -4.55 9.73 5.84
N ALA A 56 -4.63 8.80 4.89
CA ALA A 56 -5.16 9.06 3.54
C ALA A 56 -6.65 8.71 3.36
N GLY A 57 -7.41 8.62 4.46
CA GLY A 57 -8.85 8.34 4.41
C GLY A 57 -9.27 6.95 3.92
N LYS A 58 -8.32 6.02 3.72
CA LYS A 58 -8.58 4.65 3.22
C LYS A 58 -9.70 3.96 4.01
N THR A 59 -9.66 4.02 5.34
CA THR A 59 -10.67 3.41 6.21
C THR A 59 -12.06 4.03 6.00
N THR A 60 -12.14 5.36 5.95
CA THR A 60 -13.40 6.07 5.70
C THR A 60 -13.99 5.71 4.34
N LEU A 61 -13.15 5.68 3.30
CA LEU A 61 -13.55 5.27 1.95
C LEU A 61 -14.01 3.81 1.92
N THR A 62 -13.26 2.88 2.52
CA THR A 62 -13.62 1.46 2.58
C THR A 62 -14.97 1.26 3.26
N LEU A 63 -15.22 1.92 4.39
CA LEU A 63 -16.50 1.85 5.09
C LEU A 63 -17.63 2.47 4.28
N HIS A 64 -17.37 3.58 3.59
CA HIS A 64 -18.34 4.19 2.67
C HIS A 64 -18.74 3.24 1.55
N LEU A 65 -17.77 2.60 0.87
CA LEU A 65 -18.00 1.62 -0.18
C LEU A 65 -18.76 0.39 0.34
N ALA A 66 -18.39 -0.12 1.52
CA ALA A 66 -19.08 -1.26 2.13
C ALA A 66 -20.55 -0.93 2.44
N ARG A 67 -20.84 0.27 2.97
CA ARG A 67 -22.21 0.75 3.22
C ARG A 67 -22.99 0.90 1.91
N ALA A 68 -22.39 1.50 0.88
CA ALA A 68 -23.00 1.70 -0.42
C ALA A 68 -23.32 0.38 -1.14
N ALA A 69 -22.48 -0.65 -0.97
CA ALA A 69 -22.73 -1.99 -1.48
C ALA A 69 -23.89 -2.66 -0.73
N ARG A 70 -23.90 -2.57 0.62
CA ARG A 70 -24.99 -3.11 1.45
C ARG A 70 -26.33 -2.46 1.15
N ALA A 71 -26.37 -1.16 0.91
CA ALA A 71 -27.58 -0.44 0.50
C ALA A 71 -28.15 -0.94 -0.83
N ARG A 72 -27.34 -1.57 -1.68
CA ARG A 72 -27.74 -2.20 -2.95
C ARG A 72 -28.03 -3.70 -2.80
N GLY A 73 -28.13 -4.21 -1.57
CA GLY A 73 -28.37 -5.63 -1.29
C GLY A 73 -27.14 -6.54 -1.48
N ILE A 74 -25.95 -5.98 -1.68
CA ILE A 74 -24.72 -6.76 -1.87
C ILE A 74 -24.10 -7.05 -0.49
N ARG A 75 -23.86 -8.33 -0.19
CA ARG A 75 -23.11 -8.75 1.00
C ARG A 75 -21.64 -8.33 0.85
N ALA A 76 -21.17 -7.45 1.73
CA ALA A 76 -19.80 -6.95 1.74
C ALA A 76 -19.14 -7.18 3.10
N ALA A 77 -17.86 -7.56 3.11
CA ALA A 77 -17.03 -7.70 4.30
C ALA A 77 -15.74 -6.90 4.11
N VAL A 78 -15.28 -6.26 5.19
CA VAL A 78 -14.01 -5.52 5.21
C VAL A 78 -12.93 -6.43 5.79
N VAL A 79 -11.81 -6.55 5.08
CA VAL A 79 -10.60 -7.24 5.54
C VAL A 79 -9.56 -6.16 5.82
N ALA A 80 -9.07 -6.10 7.06
CA ALA A 80 -8.09 -5.11 7.53
C ALA A 80 -6.74 -5.78 7.80
#